data_AF-A0A9R1QBJ6-F1
#
_entry.id   AF-A0A9R1QBJ6-F1
#
_cell.length_a   1.000
_cell.length_b   1.000
_cell.length_c   1.000
_cell.angle_alpha   90.00
_cell.angle_beta   90.00
_cell.angle_gamma   90.00
#
_symmetry.space_group_name_H-M   'P 1'
#
loop_
_entity.id
_entity.type
_entity.pdbx_description
1 polymer ?
#
loop_
_entity_poly.entity_id
_entity_poly.type
_entity_poly.pdbx_seq_one_letter_code
_entity_poly.pdbx_strand_id
1 'polypeptide(L)'
;MAGDTAPHVVEDLLGIVQLLSDGSVVRGDESVLGPKEPLPDVPGVEWKDICEQLWHMSLPVGATRDHPVANPFGPESPSLAPVELPPALVVAPLGDVLRDRVLGYAARLKDMGKDVELVEFEGQQHGFSVLQPFAEAADELMRVLGRFVYQRDTPAER
;
A
#
# COMPACT_ATOMS: atom_id res chain seq x y z
N MET A 1 21.18 38.83 30.77
CA MET A 1 22.01 37.81 30.08
C MET A 1 21.05 36.86 29.39
N ALA A 2 20.64 37.15 28.15
CA ALA A 2 19.85 36.19 27.37
C ALA A 2 20.85 35.14 26.87
N GLY A 3 20.71 33.91 27.34
CA GLY A 3 21.58 32.80 26.92
C GLY A 3 21.25 32.46 25.47
N ASP A 4 22.16 32.78 24.57
CA ASP A 4 22.11 32.38 23.17
C ASP A 4 22.30 30.86 23.11
N THR A 5 21.20 30.14 23.23
CA THR A 5 21.17 28.68 23.29
C THR A 5 20.90 28.20 21.88
N ALA A 6 21.75 27.33 21.34
CA ALA A 6 21.59 26.82 19.98
C ALA A 6 20.16 26.24 19.78
N PRO A 7 19.53 26.47 18.62
CA PRO A 7 18.21 25.91 18.33
C PRO A 7 18.22 24.39 18.50
N HIS A 8 17.19 23.87 19.16
CA HIS A 8 17.02 22.43 19.37
C HIS A 8 15.68 21.97 18.80
N VAL A 9 15.58 20.68 18.48
CA VAL A 9 14.37 20.09 17.89
C VAL A 9 13.24 20.10 18.93
N VAL A 10 12.10 20.66 18.57
CA VAL A 10 10.87 20.67 19.38
C VAL A 10 9.83 19.68 18.86
N GLU A 11 9.86 19.35 17.57
CA GLU A 11 9.00 18.35 16.95
C GLU A 11 9.77 17.60 15.86
N ASP A 12 9.67 16.27 15.84
CA ASP A 12 10.35 15.40 14.89
C ASP A 12 9.38 14.38 14.30
N LEU A 13 9.09 14.53 13.00
CA LEU A 13 8.31 13.57 12.24
C LEU A 13 9.25 12.57 11.55
N LEU A 14 9.76 11.61 12.34
CA LEU A 14 10.57 10.49 11.84
C LEU A 14 11.80 10.91 11.01
N GLY A 15 12.36 12.09 11.27
CA GLY A 15 13.45 12.68 10.49
C GLY A 15 13.02 13.27 9.14
N ILE A 16 11.76 13.12 8.74
CA ILE A 16 11.21 13.67 7.49
C ILE A 16 11.06 15.19 7.60
N VAL A 17 10.55 15.66 8.74
CA VAL A 17 10.39 17.08 9.04
C VAL A 17 10.71 17.31 10.52
N GLN A 18 11.59 18.26 10.79
CA GLN A 18 11.93 18.71 12.15
C GLN A 18 11.62 20.20 12.31
N LEU A 19 10.90 20.55 13.37
CA LEU A 19 10.68 21.94 13.80
C LEU A 19 11.70 22.28 14.90
N LEU A 20 12.41 23.39 14.76
CA LEU A 20 13.37 23.88 15.75
C LEU A 20 12.74 24.93 16.68
N SER A 21 13.33 25.10 17.85
CA SER A 21 12.87 26.04 18.89
C SER A 21 12.87 27.52 18.47
N ASP A 22 13.57 27.86 17.38
CA ASP A 22 13.61 29.20 16.78
C ASP A 22 12.57 29.38 15.65
N GLY A 23 11.77 28.35 15.36
CA GLY A 23 10.77 28.34 14.29
C GLY A 23 11.30 27.88 12.94
N SER A 24 12.59 27.54 12.82
CA SER A 24 13.16 26.97 11.60
C SER A 24 12.62 25.56 11.33
N VAL A 25 12.45 25.20 10.06
CA VAL A 25 12.02 23.87 9.63
C VAL A 25 13.14 23.20 8.85
N VAL A 26 13.55 22.01 9.29
CA VAL A 26 14.53 21.15 8.60
C VAL A 26 13.78 19.99 7.95
N ARG A 27 14.10 19.68 6.69
CA ARG A 27 13.51 18.56 5.94
C ARG A 27 14.58 17.50 5.71
N GLY A 28 14.25 16.25 6.04
CA GLY A 28 15.11 15.10 5.75
C GLY A 28 15.16 14.80 4.26
N ASP A 29 16.26 14.19 3.83
CA ASP A 29 16.40 13.66 2.47
C ASP A 29 15.79 12.25 2.36
N GLU A 30 15.79 11.68 1.14
CA GLU A 30 15.17 10.37 0.84
C GLU A 30 15.62 9.23 1.76
N SER A 31 16.83 9.31 2.34
CA SER A 31 17.37 8.29 3.24
C SER A 31 16.63 8.17 4.57
N VAL A 32 15.80 9.15 4.94
CA VAL A 32 14.99 9.10 6.17
C VAL A 32 13.74 8.22 6.03
N LEU A 33 13.31 7.94 4.80
CA LEU A 33 12.14 7.10 4.49
C LEU A 33 12.50 5.64 4.26
N GLY A 34 13.74 5.38 3.82
CA GLY A 34 14.22 4.05 3.50
C GLY A 34 14.89 3.37 4.71
N PRO A 35 14.84 2.03 4.80
CA PRO A 35 15.78 1.32 5.65
C PRO A 35 17.22 1.69 5.25
N LYS A 36 18.10 1.87 6.25
CA LYS A 36 19.52 2.24 6.03
C LYS A 36 20.29 1.23 5.19
N GLU A 37 19.77 0.01 5.13
CA GLU A 37 20.26 -1.07 4.30
C GLU A 37 19.22 -1.32 3.21
N PRO A 38 19.65 -1.64 1.96
CA PRO A 38 18.74 -2.15 0.95
C PRO A 38 17.95 -3.29 1.58
N LEU A 39 16.62 -3.27 1.43
CA LEU A 39 15.86 -4.47 1.77
C LEU A 39 16.50 -5.64 1.02
N PRO A 40 16.76 -6.77 1.69
CA PRO A 40 17.33 -7.91 1.02
C PRO A 40 16.46 -8.24 -0.20
N ASP A 41 17.11 -8.57 -1.31
CA ASP A 41 16.42 -9.19 -2.44
C ASP A 41 15.97 -10.57 -1.96
N VAL A 42 14.76 -10.63 -1.42
CA VAL A 42 14.17 -11.87 -0.92
C VAL A 42 13.61 -12.59 -2.14
N PRO A 43 14.19 -13.72 -2.58
CA PRO A 43 13.67 -14.47 -3.70
C PRO A 43 12.19 -14.81 -3.44
N GLY A 44 11.37 -14.90 -4.50
CA GLY A 44 9.92 -15.07 -4.35
C GLY A 44 9.48 -16.27 -3.51
N VAL A 45 10.33 -17.31 -3.36
CA VAL A 45 10.09 -18.44 -2.44
C VAL A 45 10.13 -17.99 -0.97
N GLU A 46 11.19 -17.28 -0.56
CA GLU A 46 11.31 -16.78 0.81
C GLU A 46 10.26 -15.70 1.12
N TRP A 47 9.91 -14.85 0.14
CA TRP A 47 8.86 -13.84 0.33
C TRP A 47 7.47 -14.47 0.50
N LYS A 48 7.19 -15.55 -0.23
CA LYS A 48 5.96 -16.32 -0.07
C LYS A 48 5.89 -16.99 1.32
N ASP A 49 7.01 -17.51 1.82
CA ASP A 49 7.10 -18.10 3.16
C ASP A 49 6.87 -17.05 4.26
N ILE A 50 7.40 -15.84 4.09
CA ILE A 50 7.10 -14.70 4.97
C ILE A 50 5.60 -14.38 4.94
N CYS A 51 4.99 -14.32 3.75
CA CYS A 51 3.55 -14.09 3.63
C CYS A 51 2.74 -15.18 4.36
N GLU A 52 3.14 -16.44 4.23
CA GLU A 52 2.51 -17.57 4.93
C GLU A 52 2.62 -17.45 6.45
N GLN A 53 3.81 -17.13 6.95
CA GLN A 53 4.05 -16.90 8.38
C GLN A 53 3.22 -15.72 8.93
N LEU A 54 3.13 -14.62 8.17
CA LEU A 54 2.30 -13.46 8.54
C LEU A 54 0.83 -13.85 8.69
N TRP A 55 0.30 -14.71 7.81
CA TRP A 55 -1.06 -15.21 7.94
C TRP A 55 -1.22 -16.15 9.13
N HIS A 56 -0.26 -17.04 9.39
CA HIS A 56 -0.30 -17.89 10.58
C HIS A 56 -0.35 -17.08 11.89
N MET A 57 0.33 -15.94 11.95
CA MET A 57 0.30 -15.05 13.13
C MET A 57 -0.97 -14.20 13.21
N SER A 58 -1.57 -13.86 12.06
CA SER A 58 -2.73 -12.96 11.98
C SER A 58 -4.07 -13.68 12.17
N LEU A 59 -4.11 -15.00 11.99
CA LEU A 59 -5.32 -15.79 12.04
C LEU A 59 -5.54 -16.44 13.42
N PRO A 60 -6.81 -16.73 13.79
CA PRO A 60 -7.10 -17.51 14.98
C PRO A 60 -6.36 -18.85 14.98
N VAL A 61 -5.98 -19.34 16.17
CA VAL A 61 -5.31 -20.64 16.31
C VAL A 61 -6.18 -21.74 15.68
N GLY A 62 -5.60 -22.51 14.76
CA GLY A 62 -6.28 -23.58 14.03
C GLY A 62 -7.02 -23.13 12.76
N ALA A 63 -7.12 -21.83 12.49
CA ALA A 63 -7.66 -21.33 11.24
C ALA A 63 -6.69 -21.52 10.07
N THR A 64 -7.24 -21.71 8.88
CA THR A 64 -6.48 -21.91 7.63
C THR A 64 -6.51 -20.65 6.77
N ARG A 65 -5.82 -20.68 5.63
CA ARG A 65 -5.87 -19.62 4.61
C ARG A 65 -7.25 -19.44 3.97
N ASP A 66 -8.20 -20.34 4.21
CA ASP A 66 -9.59 -20.21 3.77
C ASP A 66 -10.48 -19.43 4.75
N HIS A 67 -9.94 -19.05 5.91
CA HIS A 67 -10.65 -18.18 6.84
C HIS A 67 -11.09 -16.88 6.14
N PRO A 68 -12.32 -16.36 6.37
CA PRO A 68 -12.88 -15.27 5.56
C PRO A 68 -12.09 -13.97 5.52
N VAL A 69 -11.35 -13.67 6.59
CA VAL A 69 -10.46 -12.49 6.65
C VAL A 69 -9.22 -12.61 5.75
N ALA A 70 -8.83 -13.83 5.40
CA ALA A 70 -7.65 -14.13 4.59
C ALA A 70 -8.02 -14.45 3.13
N ASN A 71 -9.19 -15.06 2.92
CA ASN A 71 -9.71 -15.45 1.63
C ASN A 71 -11.21 -15.09 1.54
N PRO A 72 -11.57 -13.87 1.12
CA PRO A 72 -12.97 -13.43 1.07
C PRO A 72 -13.83 -14.20 0.05
N PHE A 73 -13.22 -15.08 -0.75
CA PHE A 73 -13.91 -15.96 -1.71
C PHE A 73 -13.64 -17.45 -1.45
N GLY A 74 -13.15 -17.77 -0.25
CA GLY A 74 -12.91 -19.13 0.21
C GLY A 74 -14.21 -19.87 0.53
N PRO A 75 -14.13 -21.19 0.74
CA PRO A 75 -15.28 -22.03 1.08
C PRO A 75 -15.99 -21.62 2.37
N GLU A 76 -15.27 -21.00 3.31
CA GLU A 76 -15.82 -20.53 4.59
C GLU A 76 -16.41 -19.11 4.50
N SER A 77 -16.25 -18.43 3.36
CA SER A 77 -16.58 -17.02 3.22
C SER A 77 -18.02 -16.76 2.82
N PRO A 78 -18.71 -15.79 3.46
CA PRO A 78 -20.00 -15.34 2.98
C PRO A 78 -19.85 -14.65 1.62
N SER A 79 -20.90 -14.74 0.80
CA SER A 79 -20.91 -14.08 -0.51
C SER A 79 -20.88 -12.56 -0.36
N LEU A 80 -20.02 -11.90 -1.14
CA LEU A 80 -19.98 -10.43 -1.28
C LEU A 80 -20.97 -9.90 -2.33
N ALA A 81 -21.62 -10.78 -3.11
CA ALA A 81 -22.59 -10.38 -4.11
C ALA A 81 -23.73 -9.48 -3.55
N PRO A 82 -24.38 -9.79 -2.42
CA PRO A 82 -25.44 -8.95 -1.87
C PRO A 82 -24.95 -7.69 -1.15
N VAL A 83 -23.63 -7.55 -0.92
CA VAL A 83 -23.07 -6.44 -0.14
C VAL A 83 -22.85 -5.24 -1.06
N GLU A 84 -23.41 -4.08 -0.73
CA GLU A 84 -23.08 -2.83 -1.41
C GLU A 84 -21.66 -2.41 -1.02
N LEU A 85 -20.78 -2.29 -2.01
CA LEU A 85 -19.40 -1.86 -1.83
C LEU A 85 -19.21 -0.52 -2.54
N PRO A 86 -18.41 0.41 -1.98
CA PRO A 86 -18.01 1.60 -2.71
C PRO A 86 -17.14 1.20 -3.91
N PRO A 87 -16.97 2.09 -4.90
CA PRO A 87 -16.01 1.88 -5.98
C PRO A 87 -14.63 1.56 -5.42
N ALA A 88 -13.95 0.57 -6.00
CA ALA A 88 -12.64 0.12 -5.54
C ALA A 88 -11.58 0.29 -6.64
N LEU A 89 -10.41 0.80 -6.26
CA LEU A 89 -9.20 0.73 -7.05
C LEU A 89 -8.37 -0.46 -6.55
N VAL A 90 -8.04 -1.38 -7.44
CA VAL A 90 -7.11 -2.48 -7.17
C VAL A 90 -5.85 -2.24 -7.99
N VAL A 91 -4.70 -2.22 -7.31
CA VAL A 91 -3.39 -2.01 -7.93
C VAL A 91 -2.61 -3.32 -7.90
N ALA A 92 -2.14 -3.76 -9.06
CA ALA A 92 -1.47 -5.03 -9.24
C ALA A 92 -0.03 -4.85 -9.76
N PRO A 93 1.00 -4.86 -8.88
CA PRO A 93 2.39 -5.02 -9.31
C PRO A 93 2.60 -6.42 -9.91
N LEU A 94 2.96 -6.51 -11.19
CA LEU A 94 2.95 -7.79 -11.90
C LEU A 94 4.19 -8.67 -11.65
N GLY A 95 5.20 -8.13 -10.97
CA GLY A 95 6.34 -8.87 -10.45
C GLY A 95 6.12 -9.46 -9.05
N ASP A 96 5.06 -9.08 -8.34
CA ASP A 96 4.76 -9.52 -6.98
C ASP A 96 4.31 -11.00 -6.93
N VAL A 97 4.80 -11.75 -5.94
CA VAL A 97 4.36 -13.14 -5.66
C VAL A 97 2.86 -13.23 -5.35
N LEU A 98 2.24 -12.14 -4.90
CA LEU A 98 0.81 -12.05 -4.60
C LEU A 98 -0.04 -11.64 -5.81
N ARG A 99 0.56 -11.35 -6.98
CA ARG A 99 -0.12 -10.89 -8.20
C ARG A 99 -1.39 -11.67 -8.48
N ASP A 100 -1.31 -13.00 -8.54
CA ASP A 100 -2.44 -13.83 -8.96
C ASP A 100 -3.62 -13.74 -7.96
N ARG A 101 -3.35 -13.51 -6.67
CA ARG A 101 -4.40 -13.25 -5.67
C ARG A 101 -5.04 -11.88 -5.88
N VAL A 102 -4.25 -10.86 -6.19
CA VAL A 102 -4.74 -9.48 -6.46
C VAL A 102 -5.62 -9.46 -7.71
N LEU A 103 -5.15 -10.05 -8.81
CA LEU A 103 -5.90 -10.14 -10.06
C LEU A 103 -7.17 -10.97 -9.89
N GLY A 104 -7.08 -12.11 -9.20
CA GLY A 104 -8.23 -12.96 -8.90
C GLY A 104 -9.27 -12.25 -8.02
N TYR A 105 -8.83 -11.41 -7.08
CA TYR A 105 -9.73 -10.61 -6.26
C TYR A 105 -10.50 -9.59 -7.09
N ALA A 106 -9.80 -8.81 -7.94
CA ALA A 106 -10.42 -7.83 -8.81
C ALA A 106 -11.41 -8.49 -9.79
N ALA A 107 -11.03 -9.61 -10.41
CA ALA A 107 -11.89 -10.34 -11.35
C ALA A 107 -13.18 -10.81 -10.69
N ARG A 108 -13.11 -11.46 -9.51
CA ARG A 108 -14.31 -11.97 -8.83
C ARG A 108 -15.25 -10.85 -8.38
N LEU A 109 -14.73 -9.70 -7.95
CA LEU A 109 -15.57 -8.54 -7.65
C LEU A 109 -16.26 -7.99 -8.90
N LYS A 110 -15.55 -7.89 -10.03
CA LYS A 110 -16.13 -7.48 -11.32
C LYS A 110 -17.23 -8.44 -11.77
N ASP A 111 -17.01 -9.75 -11.65
CA ASP A 111 -18.02 -10.78 -11.98
C ASP A 111 -19.28 -10.67 -11.11
N MET A 112 -19.14 -10.16 -9.87
CA MET A 112 -20.26 -9.84 -8.97
C MET A 112 -20.92 -8.47 -9.26
N GLY A 113 -20.52 -7.80 -10.34
CA GLY A 113 -21.05 -6.49 -10.74
C GLY A 113 -20.59 -5.33 -9.86
N LYS A 114 -19.50 -5.48 -9.11
CA LYS A 114 -18.94 -4.38 -8.29
C LYS A 114 -18.15 -3.41 -9.18
N ASP A 115 -18.18 -2.13 -8.82
CA ASP A 115 -17.38 -1.12 -9.49
C ASP A 115 -15.91 -1.24 -9.06
N VAL A 116 -15.11 -1.86 -9.93
CA VAL A 116 -13.68 -2.10 -9.69
C VAL A 116 -12.85 -1.59 -10.86
N GLU A 117 -11.97 -0.66 -10.57
CA GLU A 117 -10.87 -0.26 -11.45
C GLU A 117 -9.65 -1.12 -11.11
N LEU A 118 -9.06 -1.79 -12.11
CA LEU A 118 -7.82 -2.55 -11.94
C LEU A 118 -6.73 -1.84 -12.73
N VAL A 119 -5.61 -1.54 -12.08
CA VAL A 119 -4.43 -0.94 -12.71
C VAL A 119 -3.23 -1.84 -12.46
N GLU A 120 -2.57 -2.24 -13.54
CA GLU A 120 -1.45 -3.17 -13.53
C GLU A 120 -0.15 -2.40 -13.73
N PHE A 121 0.87 -2.75 -12.95
CA PHE A 121 2.20 -2.16 -13.00
C PHE A 121 3.21 -3.23 -13.41
N GLU A 122 3.56 -3.23 -14.70
CA GLU A 122 4.51 -4.18 -15.28
C GLU A 122 5.89 -4.09 -14.62
N GLY A 123 6.49 -5.25 -14.35
CA GLY A 123 7.82 -5.38 -13.74
C GLY A 123 7.95 -4.92 -12.28
N GLN A 124 6.91 -4.30 -11.69
CA GLN A 124 6.96 -3.81 -10.32
C GLN A 124 6.80 -4.93 -9.29
N GLN A 125 7.53 -4.82 -8.18
CA GLN A 125 7.51 -5.79 -7.06
C GLN A 125 6.55 -5.35 -5.96
N HIS A 126 6.37 -6.23 -4.95
CA HIS A 126 5.60 -5.90 -3.76
C HIS A 126 6.14 -4.61 -3.11
N GLY A 127 5.23 -3.68 -2.77
CA GLY A 127 5.59 -2.44 -2.09
C GLY A 127 6.42 -1.44 -2.92
N PHE A 128 6.48 -1.56 -4.25
CA PHE A 128 7.33 -0.70 -5.12
C PHE A 128 7.20 0.79 -4.83
N SER A 129 6.00 1.29 -4.52
CA SER A 129 5.76 2.72 -4.25
C SER A 129 6.25 3.20 -2.89
N VAL A 130 6.45 2.29 -1.94
CA VAL A 130 7.03 2.59 -0.63
C VAL A 130 8.55 2.45 -0.67
N LEU A 131 9.04 1.44 -1.40
CA LEU A 131 10.46 1.14 -1.50
C LEU A 131 11.21 2.04 -2.49
N GLN A 132 10.51 2.55 -3.50
CA GLN A 132 11.04 3.45 -4.52
C GLN A 132 10.09 4.63 -4.72
N PRO A 133 9.90 5.48 -3.70
CA PRO A 133 8.84 6.50 -3.68
C PRO A 133 9.01 7.61 -4.74
N PHE A 134 10.19 7.73 -5.34
CA PHE A 134 10.51 8.72 -6.38
C PHE A 134 10.71 8.09 -7.77
N ALA A 135 10.43 6.80 -7.93
CA ALA A 135 10.46 6.14 -9.23
C ALA A 135 9.23 6.50 -10.07
N GLU A 136 9.36 6.41 -11.39
CA GLU A 136 8.27 6.72 -12.35
C GLU A 136 6.98 5.94 -12.05
N ALA A 137 7.09 4.67 -11.66
CA ALA A 137 5.96 3.85 -11.27
C ALA A 137 5.25 4.39 -10.01
N ALA A 138 5.98 4.90 -9.02
CA ALA A 138 5.41 5.48 -7.82
C ALA A 138 4.67 6.80 -8.13
N ASP A 139 5.27 7.63 -8.98
CA ASP A 139 4.63 8.84 -9.50
C ASP A 139 3.35 8.53 -10.27
N GLU A 140 3.37 7.52 -11.13
CA GLU A 140 2.20 7.05 -11.87
C GLU A 140 1.10 6.56 -10.92
N LEU A 141 1.44 5.78 -9.89
CA LEU A 141 0.49 5.36 -8.87
C LEU A 141 -0.17 6.56 -8.18
N MET A 142 0.59 7.60 -7.82
CA MET A 142 0.03 8.81 -7.21
C MET A 142 -0.94 9.54 -8.16
N ARG A 143 -0.65 9.59 -9.47
CA ARG A 143 -1.58 10.16 -10.47
C ARG A 143 -2.87 9.34 -10.58
N VAL A 144 -2.76 8.01 -10.60
CA VAL A 144 -3.92 7.09 -10.63
C VAL A 144 -4.78 7.29 -9.38
N LEU A 145 -4.17 7.33 -8.20
CA LEU A 145 -4.87 7.58 -6.94
C LEU A 145 -5.59 8.93 -6.94
N GLY A 146 -4.90 10.00 -7.36
CA GLY A 146 -5.49 11.33 -7.46
C GLY A 146 -6.69 11.38 -8.40
N ARG A 147 -6.59 10.75 -9.58
CA ARG A 147 -7.72 10.61 -10.51
C ARG A 147 -8.88 9.87 -9.87
N PHE A 148 -8.60 8.71 -9.27
CA PHE A 148 -9.62 7.84 -8.70
C PHE A 148 -10.38 8.51 -7.55
N VAL A 149 -9.68 9.23 -6.67
CA VAL A 149 -10.28 9.85 -5.48
C VAL A 149 -11.00 11.16 -5.82
N TYR A 150 -10.42 11.99 -6.70
CA TYR A 150 -10.89 13.37 -6.88
C TYR A 150 -11.62 13.65 -8.18
N GLN A 151 -11.43 12.82 -9.22
CA GLN A 151 -11.94 13.14 -10.57
C GLN A 151 -13.08 12.22 -11.02
N ARG A 152 -13.38 11.17 -10.24
CA ARG A 152 -14.40 10.17 -10.57
C ARG A 152 -15.83 10.72 -10.52
N ASP A 153 -16.05 11.77 -9.72
CA ASP A 153 -17.36 12.41 -9.51
C ASP A 153 -17.59 13.67 -10.36
N THR A 154 -16.75 13.96 -11.35
CA THR A 154 -17.06 15.06 -12.28
C THR A 154 -18.23 14.61 -13.15
N PRO A 155 -19.44 15.19 -13.04
CA PRO A 155 -20.53 14.81 -13.91
C PRO A 155 -20.11 15.13 -15.34
N ALA A 156 -20.10 14.13 -16.21
CA ALA A 156 -20.00 14.39 -17.64
C ALA A 156 -21.23 15.22 -18.01
N GLU A 157 -21.03 16.50 -18.35
CA GLU A 157 -22.05 17.31 -18.99
C GLU A 157 -22.55 16.55 -20.22
N ARG A 158 -23.78 16.04 -20.12
CA ARG A 158 -24.58 15.52 -21.21
C ARG A 158 -25.84 16.36 -21.33
#